data_AF-A0A956TBE6-F1
#
_entry.id   AF-A0A956TBE6-F1
#
_cell.length_a   1.000
_cell.length_b   1.000
_cell.length_c   1.000
_cell.angle_alpha   90.00
_cell.angle_beta   90.00
_cell.angle_gamma   90.00
#
_symmetry.space_group_name_H-M   'P 1'
#
loop_
_entity.id
_entity.type
_entity.pdbx_description
1 polymer ?
#
loop_
_entity_poly.entity_id
_entity_poly.type
_entity_poly.pdbx_seq_one_letter_code
_entity_poly.pdbx_strand_id
1 'polypeptide(L)'
;MRRRGFSMLEVIVVLGMAALVALIFQLALRQSIGVYRKVGSEDVAMRNLRKARDRLSQELAVSCFQETRVGPGPTSLVGRDGDAIWFLSAIDPATGNFLRRQDGTPFWQRTILYYPVIPTNKFAGAGLSVGGYEASCPNKVLVRKVLDTGTPTNPADESTAEQLPSDISTFLDRPDNFDTSAMNGQMVTLVATDLVTFQAVADPAVREVRFDVRSLAIGDASRELAVGSVDLFETRFTSRLDFSIFPVNRSMP
;
A
#
# COMPACT_ATOMS: atom_id res chain seq x y z
N MET A 1 55.95 47.37 7.78
CA MET A 1 55.48 46.00 7.46
C MET A 1 55.75 45.72 5.99
N ARG A 2 56.72 44.86 5.65
CA ARG A 2 57.06 44.51 4.25
C ARG A 2 55.98 43.59 3.68
N ARG A 3 55.23 44.04 2.67
CA ARG A 3 54.37 43.17 1.86
C ARG A 3 55.28 42.30 0.98
N ARG A 4 55.37 41.01 1.29
CA ARG A 4 56.00 40.01 0.39
C ARG A 4 54.94 39.60 -0.64
N GLY A 5 55.23 39.82 -1.93
CA GLY A 5 54.39 39.34 -3.01
C GLY A 5 54.55 37.82 -3.19
N PHE A 6 53.46 37.12 -3.47
CA PHE A 6 53.47 35.69 -3.78
C PHE A 6 54.17 35.43 -5.12
N SER A 7 54.91 34.33 -5.22
CA SER A 7 55.52 33.94 -6.50
C SER A 7 54.45 33.35 -7.43
N MET A 8 54.56 33.59 -8.74
CA MET A 8 53.61 33.04 -9.73
C MET A 8 53.49 31.51 -9.66
N LEU A 9 54.59 30.82 -9.34
CA LEU A 9 54.61 29.36 -9.19
C LEU A 9 53.78 28.91 -7.98
N GLU A 10 53.88 29.61 -6.85
CA GLU A 10 53.10 29.35 -5.65
C GLU A 10 51.59 29.50 -5.91
N VAL A 11 51.18 30.53 -6.66
CA VAL A 11 49.77 30.74 -7.04
C VAL A 11 49.27 29.61 -7.94
N ILE A 12 50.06 29.17 -8.93
CA ILE A 12 49.67 28.06 -9.83
C ILE A 12 49.52 26.75 -9.05
N VAL A 13 50.42 26.46 -8.12
CA VAL A 13 50.34 25.26 -7.28
C VAL A 13 49.11 25.29 -6.38
N VAL A 14 48.85 26.44 -5.72
CA VAL A 14 47.67 26.59 -4.85
C VAL A 14 46.37 26.44 -5.63
N LEU A 15 46.26 27.04 -6.82
CA LEU A 15 45.08 26.91 -7.68
C LEU A 15 44.90 25.47 -8.19
N GLY A 16 45.99 24.79 -8.56
CA GLY A 16 45.94 23.38 -8.99
C GLY A 16 45.48 22.45 -7.87
N MET A 17 46.01 22.64 -6.66
CA MET A 17 45.58 21.88 -5.48
C MET A 17 44.12 22.17 -5.12
N ALA A 18 43.71 23.44 -5.15
CA ALA A 18 42.32 23.83 -4.89
C ALA A 18 41.36 23.22 -5.91
N ALA A 19 41.71 23.21 -7.20
CA ALA A 19 40.91 22.59 -8.25
C ALA A 19 40.80 21.06 -8.06
N LEU A 20 41.89 20.39 -7.69
CA LEU A 20 41.90 18.96 -7.43
C LEU A 20 41.03 18.60 -6.21
N VAL A 21 41.13 19.38 -5.13
CA VAL A 21 40.26 19.22 -3.95
C VAL A 21 38.81 19.46 -4.30
N ALA A 22 38.50 20.51 -5.08
CA ALA A 22 37.14 20.80 -5.53
C ALA A 22 36.56 19.67 -6.37
N LEU A 23 37.37 19.06 -7.25
CA LEU A 23 36.95 17.92 -8.07
C LEU A 23 36.67 16.67 -7.24
N ILE A 24 37.53 16.36 -6.26
CA ILE A 24 37.30 15.25 -5.31
C ILE A 24 36.02 15.50 -4.52
N PHE A 25 35.81 16.72 -4.02
CA PHE A 25 34.61 17.08 -3.27
C PHE A 25 33.35 16.95 -4.13
N GLN A 26 33.41 17.37 -5.40
CA GLN A 26 32.30 17.24 -6.33
C GLN A 26 31.95 15.77 -6.62
N LEU A 27 32.95 14.90 -6.74
CA LEU A 27 32.74 13.44 -6.91
C LEU A 27 32.11 12.83 -5.65
N ALA A 28 32.63 13.15 -4.48
CA ALA A 28 32.10 12.69 -3.20
C ALA A 28 30.64 13.16 -2.99
N LEU A 29 30.34 14.42 -3.32
CA LEU A 29 28.98 14.96 -3.22
C LEU A 29 28.01 14.24 -4.15
N ARG A 30 28.42 13.95 -5.40
CA ARG A 30 27.59 13.19 -6.34
C ARG A 30 27.28 11.79 -5.82
N GLN A 31 28.28 11.10 -5.25
CA GLN A 31 28.07 9.79 -4.64
C GLN A 31 27.14 9.85 -3.43
N SER A 32 27.34 10.83 -2.54
CA SER A 32 26.51 11.02 -1.35
C SER A 32 25.05 11.30 -1.72
N ILE A 33 24.79 12.13 -2.73
CA ILE A 33 23.42 12.41 -3.22
C ILE A 33 22.79 11.14 -3.80
N GLY A 34 23.57 10.33 -4.52
CA GLY A 34 23.11 9.05 -5.06
C GLY A 34 22.65 8.09 -3.95
N VAL A 35 23.49 7.89 -2.94
CA VAL A 35 23.18 7.01 -1.79
C VAL A 35 21.98 7.53 -1.01
N TYR A 36 21.93 8.83 -0.71
CA TYR A 36 20.82 9.43 0.04
C TYR A 36 19.48 9.22 -0.65
N ARG A 37 19.42 9.40 -1.97
CA ARG A 37 18.20 9.19 -2.76
C ARG A 37 17.78 7.73 -2.76
N LYS A 38 18.74 6.81 -2.91
CA LYS A 38 18.48 5.37 -2.90
C LYS A 38 17.82 4.94 -1.60
N VAL A 39 18.47 5.24 -0.48
CA VAL A 39 17.95 4.94 0.85
C VAL A 39 16.58 5.59 1.06
N GLY A 40 16.42 6.86 0.67
CA GLY A 40 15.14 7.55 0.79
C GLY A 40 14.00 6.87 0.01
N SER A 41 14.26 6.38 -1.20
CA SER A 41 13.23 5.72 -2.02
C SER A 41 12.84 4.34 -1.47
N GLU A 42 13.79 3.58 -0.95
CA GLU A 42 13.57 2.28 -0.32
C GLU A 42 12.81 2.43 1.01
N ASP A 43 13.17 3.44 1.81
CA ASP A 43 12.50 3.77 3.06
C ASP A 43 11.01 4.13 2.86
N VAL A 44 10.69 4.87 1.79
CA VAL A 44 9.30 5.19 1.45
C VAL A 44 8.51 3.93 1.08
N ALA A 45 9.07 3.07 0.22
CA ALA A 45 8.43 1.81 -0.19
C ALA A 45 8.16 0.92 1.03
N MET A 46 9.17 0.71 1.89
CA MET A 46 9.04 -0.09 3.11
C MET A 46 8.04 0.50 4.11
N ARG A 47 8.01 1.84 4.24
CA ARG A 47 7.03 2.52 5.09
C ARG A 47 5.60 2.28 4.62
N ASN A 48 5.35 2.32 3.32
CA ASN A 48 4.02 2.06 2.76
C ASN A 48 3.59 0.61 2.96
N LEU A 49 4.51 -0.36 2.79
CA LEU A 49 4.25 -1.77 3.09
C LEU A 49 3.91 -2.01 4.57
N ARG A 50 4.66 -1.40 5.49
CA ARG A 50 4.39 -1.50 6.93
C ARG A 50 3.05 -0.88 7.30
N LYS A 51 2.72 0.30 6.77
CA LYS A 51 1.39 0.93 6.97
C LYS A 51 0.24 0.01 6.54
N ALA A 52 0.36 -0.62 5.36
CA ALA A 52 -0.64 -1.56 4.86
C ALA A 52 -0.78 -2.77 5.81
N ARG A 53 0.35 -3.40 6.18
CA ARG A 53 0.36 -4.52 7.13
C ARG A 53 -0.24 -4.15 8.47
N ASP A 54 0.22 -3.07 9.09
CA ASP A 54 -0.19 -2.68 10.43
C ASP A 54 -1.70 -2.44 10.46
N ARG A 55 -2.24 -1.72 9.45
CA ARG A 55 -3.66 -1.43 9.36
C ARG A 55 -4.51 -2.68 9.13
N LEU A 56 -4.10 -3.55 8.19
CA LEU A 56 -4.79 -4.82 7.93
C LEU A 56 -4.75 -5.73 9.15
N SER A 57 -3.60 -5.82 9.83
CA SER A 57 -3.45 -6.67 11.02
C SER A 57 -4.33 -6.21 12.17
N GLN A 58 -4.43 -4.90 12.38
CA GLN A 58 -5.28 -4.33 13.42
C GLN A 58 -6.77 -4.63 13.17
N GLU A 59 -7.24 -4.48 11.94
CA GLU A 59 -8.66 -4.61 11.63
C GLU A 59 -9.11 -6.05 11.38
N LEU A 60 -8.26 -6.86 10.76
CA LEU A 60 -8.59 -8.26 10.48
C LEU A 60 -8.46 -9.13 11.75
N ALA A 61 -7.59 -8.77 12.70
CA ALA A 61 -7.47 -9.49 13.97
C ALA A 61 -8.76 -9.45 14.81
N VAL A 62 -9.55 -8.37 14.69
CA VAL A 62 -10.84 -8.23 15.38
C VAL A 62 -12.02 -8.81 14.56
N SER A 63 -11.76 -9.38 13.39
CA SER A 63 -12.76 -10.05 12.57
C SER A 63 -12.82 -11.56 12.86
N CYS A 64 -13.70 -12.25 12.15
CA CYS A 64 -13.79 -13.71 12.11
C CYS A 64 -13.46 -14.22 10.71
N PHE A 65 -12.80 -15.39 10.65
CA PHE A 65 -12.41 -16.00 9.38
C PHE A 65 -13.62 -16.39 8.52
N GLN A 66 -14.70 -16.90 9.12
CA GLN A 66 -15.91 -17.27 8.39
C GLN A 66 -16.60 -16.04 7.77
N GLU A 67 -16.41 -14.87 8.39
CA GLU A 67 -16.91 -13.57 7.95
C GLU A 67 -15.85 -12.78 7.16
N THR A 68 -14.89 -13.47 6.56
CA THR A 68 -13.89 -12.91 5.65
C THR A 68 -14.03 -13.55 4.27
N ARG A 69 -13.93 -12.72 3.23
CA ARG A 69 -13.91 -13.16 1.84
C ARG A 69 -12.80 -12.46 1.09
N VAL A 70 -12.25 -13.17 0.12
CA VAL A 70 -11.24 -12.68 -0.80
C VAL A 70 -11.73 -12.95 -2.21
N GLY A 71 -11.54 -11.99 -3.10
CA GLY A 71 -11.99 -12.05 -4.48
C GLY A 71 -11.13 -11.19 -5.39
N PRO A 72 -11.42 -11.18 -6.70
CA PRO A 72 -10.70 -10.34 -7.65
C PRO A 72 -10.94 -8.86 -7.35
N GLY A 73 -9.86 -8.07 -7.36
CA GLY A 73 -9.94 -6.61 -7.32
C GLY A 73 -10.29 -5.99 -8.68
N PRO A 74 -10.31 -4.65 -8.76
CA PRO A 74 -10.62 -3.95 -10.00
C PRO A 74 -9.58 -4.21 -11.10
N THR A 75 -10.02 -4.04 -12.35
CA THR A 75 -9.16 -4.09 -13.53
C THR A 75 -9.08 -2.67 -14.08
N SER A 76 -8.00 -1.95 -13.76
CA SER A 76 -7.85 -0.55 -14.19
C SER A 76 -7.18 -0.38 -15.54
N LEU A 77 -6.30 -1.32 -15.91
CA LEU A 77 -5.52 -1.34 -17.14
C LEU A 77 -5.68 -2.70 -17.85
N VAL A 78 -4.58 -3.32 -18.28
CA VAL A 78 -4.59 -4.57 -19.06
C VAL A 78 -4.87 -5.78 -18.15
N GLY A 79 -4.50 -5.71 -16.87
CA GLY A 79 -4.66 -6.77 -15.88
C GLY A 79 -5.36 -6.34 -14.60
N ARG A 80 -5.57 -7.31 -13.70
CA ARG A 80 -6.12 -7.04 -12.36
C ARG A 80 -5.13 -6.22 -11.55
N ASP A 81 -5.63 -5.21 -10.84
CA ASP A 81 -4.77 -4.38 -9.99
C ASP A 81 -4.27 -5.15 -8.76
N GLY A 82 -5.01 -6.17 -8.36
CA GLY A 82 -4.70 -7.12 -7.29
C GLY A 82 -5.99 -7.77 -6.78
N ASP A 83 -5.94 -8.29 -5.55
CA ASP A 83 -7.11 -8.92 -4.92
C ASP A 83 -7.85 -7.94 -4.01
N ALA A 84 -9.15 -8.16 -3.87
CA ALA A 84 -9.98 -7.49 -2.88
C ALA A 84 -10.22 -8.42 -1.69
N ILE A 85 -10.17 -7.87 -0.48
CA ILE A 85 -10.56 -8.56 0.75
C ILE A 85 -11.63 -7.75 1.45
N TRP A 86 -12.69 -8.41 1.87
CA TRP A 86 -13.73 -7.78 2.69
C TRP A 86 -14.15 -8.68 3.83
N PHE A 87 -14.44 -8.06 4.97
CA PHE A 87 -14.75 -8.77 6.20
C PHE A 87 -15.61 -7.94 7.15
N LEU A 88 -16.30 -8.61 8.06
CA LEU A 88 -17.12 -7.94 9.07
C LEU A 88 -16.28 -7.42 10.24
N SER A 89 -16.66 -6.25 10.74
CA SER A 89 -16.09 -5.65 11.93
C SER A 89 -17.18 -5.37 12.96
N ALA A 90 -16.93 -5.79 14.20
CA ALA A 90 -17.82 -5.56 15.36
C ALA A 90 -17.43 -4.30 16.15
N ILE A 91 -16.51 -3.49 15.63
CA ILE A 91 -16.16 -2.20 16.25
C ILE A 91 -17.24 -1.18 15.90
N ASP A 92 -17.79 -0.52 16.92
CA ASP A 92 -18.75 0.58 16.77
C ASP A 92 -18.07 1.85 16.23
N PRO A 93 -18.61 2.51 15.19
CA PRO A 93 -18.05 3.76 14.65
C PRO A 93 -18.05 4.92 15.63
N ALA A 94 -19.05 5.01 16.49
CA ALA A 94 -19.22 6.13 17.39
C ALA A 94 -18.29 6.04 18.60
N THR A 95 -18.20 4.85 19.20
CA THR A 95 -17.44 4.65 20.44
C THR A 95 -16.06 4.02 20.25
N GLY A 96 -15.81 3.36 19.12
CA GLY A 96 -14.59 2.59 18.89
C GLY A 96 -14.50 1.30 19.72
N ASN A 97 -15.57 0.95 20.43
CA ASN A 97 -15.62 -0.25 21.27
C ASN A 97 -16.03 -1.47 20.46
N PHE A 98 -15.54 -2.64 20.89
CA PHE A 98 -15.96 -3.92 20.35
C PHE A 98 -17.32 -4.30 20.94
N LEU A 99 -18.34 -4.40 20.09
CA LEU A 99 -19.69 -4.78 20.51
C LEU A 99 -19.87 -6.29 20.46
N ARG A 100 -20.63 -6.79 21.44
CA ARG A 100 -21.00 -8.20 21.55
C ARG A 100 -22.51 -8.31 21.64
N ARG A 101 -23.03 -9.39 21.08
CA ARG A 101 -24.40 -9.84 21.31
C ARG A 101 -24.55 -10.39 22.74
N GLN A 102 -25.78 -10.61 23.17
CA GLN A 102 -26.12 -11.21 24.46
C GLN A 102 -25.54 -12.63 24.62
N ASP A 103 -25.34 -13.35 23.51
CA ASP A 103 -24.71 -14.67 23.47
C ASP A 103 -23.17 -14.64 23.59
N GLY A 104 -22.57 -13.44 23.63
CA GLY A 104 -21.12 -13.22 23.72
C GLY A 104 -20.37 -13.23 22.39
N THR A 105 -21.05 -13.47 21.25
CA THR A 105 -20.47 -13.40 19.91
C THR A 105 -20.34 -11.95 19.43
N PRO A 106 -19.51 -11.67 18.40
CA PRO A 106 -19.38 -10.32 17.87
C PRO A 106 -20.69 -9.80 17.30
N PHE A 107 -21.08 -8.57 17.67
CA PHE A 107 -22.19 -7.88 17.01
C PHE A 107 -21.65 -7.11 15.80
N TRP A 108 -21.77 -7.70 14.61
CA TRP A 108 -21.25 -7.11 13.38
C TRP A 108 -21.92 -5.77 13.06
N GLN A 109 -21.11 -4.75 12.86
CA GLN A 109 -21.54 -3.36 12.66
C GLN A 109 -21.38 -2.89 11.22
N ARG A 110 -20.37 -3.42 10.52
CA ARG A 110 -20.01 -2.93 9.19
C ARG A 110 -19.11 -3.89 8.46
N THR A 111 -19.10 -3.75 7.14
CA THR A 111 -18.16 -4.42 6.28
C THR A 111 -16.97 -3.51 6.00
N ILE A 112 -15.75 -4.02 6.20
CA ILE A 112 -14.52 -3.34 5.81
C ILE A 112 -14.00 -3.98 4.54
N LEU A 113 -13.69 -3.16 3.53
CA LEU A 113 -13.19 -3.60 2.23
C LEU A 113 -11.81 -2.98 1.97
N TYR A 114 -10.85 -3.80 1.53
CA TYR A 114 -9.55 -3.38 1.05
C TYR A 114 -9.30 -3.89 -0.37
N TYR A 115 -8.75 -3.04 -1.21
CA TYR A 115 -8.28 -3.44 -2.54
C TYR A 115 -7.24 -2.44 -3.08
N PRO A 116 -6.30 -2.91 -3.91
CA PRO A 116 -5.43 -2.04 -4.67
C PRO A 116 -6.14 -1.53 -5.91
N VAL A 117 -5.86 -0.29 -6.30
CA VAL A 117 -6.40 0.29 -7.53
C VAL A 117 -5.45 1.31 -8.13
N ILE A 118 -5.43 1.41 -9.46
CA ILE A 118 -4.71 2.48 -10.17
C ILE A 118 -5.63 3.70 -10.28
N PRO A 119 -5.25 4.88 -9.77
CA PRO A 119 -6.04 6.10 -9.95
C PRO A 119 -6.30 6.44 -11.42
N THR A 120 -7.42 7.09 -11.73
CA THR A 120 -7.90 7.34 -13.12
C THR A 120 -6.90 8.11 -14.00
N ASN A 121 -6.16 9.06 -13.41
CA ASN A 121 -5.23 9.94 -14.12
C ASN A 121 -3.77 9.42 -14.17
N LYS A 122 -3.51 8.20 -13.70
CA LYS A 122 -2.17 7.58 -13.75
C LYS A 122 -2.12 6.56 -14.88
N PHE A 123 -1.59 6.98 -16.03
CA PHE A 123 -1.35 6.10 -17.18
C PHE A 123 0.09 5.61 -17.21
N ALA A 124 0.30 4.36 -16.81
CA ALA A 124 1.35 3.52 -17.37
C ALA A 124 1.07 2.07 -16.96
N GLY A 125 0.67 1.22 -17.90
CA GLY A 125 0.63 -0.22 -17.74
C GLY A 125 0.63 -0.87 -19.11
N ALA A 126 1.69 -1.58 -19.43
CA ALA A 126 1.88 -2.23 -20.72
C ALA A 126 2.22 -3.73 -20.58
N GLY A 127 2.13 -4.28 -19.35
CA GLY A 127 2.55 -5.64 -19.07
C GLY A 127 1.72 -6.34 -18.00
N LEU A 128 1.19 -7.50 -18.36
CA LEU A 128 0.68 -8.49 -17.42
C LEU A 128 1.85 -9.27 -16.82
N SER A 129 1.85 -9.47 -15.50
CA SER A 129 2.68 -10.49 -14.88
C SER A 129 2.01 -11.85 -14.92
N VAL A 130 2.77 -12.86 -14.47
CA VAL A 130 2.27 -14.20 -14.18
C VAL A 130 1.04 -14.11 -13.25
N GLY A 131 -0.06 -14.73 -13.67
CA GLY A 131 -1.33 -14.72 -12.92
C GLY A 131 -2.35 -13.67 -13.37
N GLY A 132 -2.05 -12.88 -14.41
CA GLY A 132 -3.00 -11.91 -14.98
C GLY A 132 -3.15 -10.61 -14.18
N TYR A 133 -2.20 -10.35 -13.29
CA TYR A 133 -2.10 -9.09 -12.56
C TYR A 133 -1.35 -8.05 -13.39
N GLU A 134 -1.75 -6.80 -13.25
CA GLU A 134 -0.98 -5.66 -13.75
C GLU A 134 0.28 -5.52 -12.88
N ALA A 135 1.48 -5.63 -13.43
CA ALA A 135 2.71 -5.51 -12.63
C ALA A 135 3.66 -4.44 -13.14
N SER A 136 3.30 -3.76 -14.22
CA SER A 136 4.12 -2.69 -14.80
C SER A 136 3.79 -1.32 -14.22
N CYS A 137 2.64 -1.15 -13.55
CA CYS A 137 2.26 0.08 -12.86
C CYS A 137 2.60 0.04 -11.36
N PRO A 138 3.53 0.88 -10.85
CA PRO A 138 3.84 0.95 -9.43
C PRO A 138 2.98 1.97 -8.67
N ASN A 139 2.05 2.67 -9.33
CA ASN A 139 1.29 3.77 -8.74
C ASN A 139 -0.05 3.32 -8.14
N LYS A 140 -0.16 2.05 -7.72
CA LYS A 140 -1.40 1.56 -7.11
C LYS A 140 -1.53 2.10 -5.70
N VAL A 141 -2.76 2.41 -5.34
CA VAL A 141 -3.12 2.84 -3.98
C VAL A 141 -3.96 1.75 -3.33
N LEU A 142 -3.67 1.44 -2.07
CA LEU A 142 -4.49 0.57 -1.25
C LEU A 142 -5.64 1.38 -0.68
N VAL A 143 -6.83 1.13 -1.19
CA VAL A 143 -8.06 1.76 -0.73
C VAL A 143 -8.62 0.92 0.41
N ARG A 144 -9.04 1.59 1.47
CA ARG A 144 -9.88 1.04 2.52
C ARG A 144 -11.24 1.71 2.46
N LYS A 145 -12.29 0.91 2.47
CA LYS A 145 -13.68 1.36 2.54
C LYS A 145 -14.38 0.78 3.75
N VAL A 146 -15.23 1.61 4.36
CA VAL A 146 -16.23 1.19 5.32
C VAL A 146 -17.57 1.19 4.59
N LEU A 147 -18.22 0.04 4.60
CA LEU A 147 -19.52 -0.18 4.01
C LEU A 147 -20.50 -0.52 5.12
N ASP A 148 -21.70 0.04 5.00
CA ASP A 148 -22.86 -0.29 5.81
C ASP A 148 -23.90 -0.82 4.81
N THR A 149 -23.97 -2.15 4.69
CA THR A 149 -24.75 -2.82 3.65
C THR A 149 -26.07 -3.31 4.22
N GLY A 150 -27.07 -2.42 4.25
CA GLY A 150 -28.43 -2.79 4.61
C GLY A 150 -29.11 -1.75 5.48
N THR A 151 -29.87 -2.23 6.47
CA THR A 151 -30.48 -1.38 7.48
C THR A 151 -29.43 -0.93 8.49
N PRO A 152 -29.45 0.35 8.93
CA PRO A 152 -28.52 0.84 9.94
C PRO A 152 -28.50 -0.08 11.17
N THR A 153 -27.31 -0.52 11.56
CA THR A 153 -27.16 -1.43 12.71
C THR A 153 -27.55 -0.74 14.01
N ASN A 154 -28.36 -1.41 14.83
CA ASN A 154 -28.81 -0.93 16.12
C ASN A 154 -28.38 -1.92 17.22
N PRO A 155 -27.48 -1.54 18.15
CA PRO A 155 -27.06 -2.41 19.26
C PRO A 155 -28.18 -2.89 20.18
N ALA A 156 -29.33 -2.22 20.20
CA ALA A 156 -30.50 -2.65 20.96
C ALA A 156 -31.35 -3.72 20.24
N ASP A 157 -31.11 -3.94 18.94
CA ASP A 157 -31.82 -4.91 18.11
C ASP A 157 -30.82 -5.78 17.32
N GLU A 158 -30.52 -6.97 17.84
CA GLU A 158 -29.51 -7.86 17.27
C GLU A 158 -29.85 -8.37 15.86
N SER A 159 -31.12 -8.26 15.43
CA SER A 159 -31.55 -8.65 14.09
C SER A 159 -31.00 -7.72 13.01
N THR A 160 -30.57 -6.52 13.39
CA THR A 160 -30.00 -5.51 12.50
C THR A 160 -28.49 -5.66 12.30
N ALA A 161 -27.89 -6.76 12.77
CA ALA A 161 -26.46 -7.01 12.58
C ALA A 161 -26.08 -7.03 11.09
N GLU A 162 -24.95 -6.41 10.77
CA GLU A 162 -24.42 -6.38 9.42
C GLU A 162 -24.16 -7.81 8.91
N GLN A 163 -24.52 -8.06 7.66
CA GLN A 163 -24.23 -9.30 6.97
C GLN A 163 -23.12 -9.09 5.95
N LEU A 164 -22.29 -10.12 5.76
CA LEU A 164 -21.21 -10.02 4.79
C LEU A 164 -21.77 -10.01 3.37
N PRO A 165 -21.51 -8.97 2.56
CA PRO A 165 -22.01 -8.92 1.20
C PRO A 165 -21.38 -10.03 0.34
N SER A 166 -22.21 -10.68 -0.46
CA SER A 166 -21.76 -11.73 -1.41
C SER A 166 -21.05 -11.17 -2.64
N ASP A 167 -21.40 -9.94 -3.03
CA ASP A 167 -20.75 -9.20 -4.11
C ASP A 167 -20.37 -7.78 -3.65
N ILE A 168 -19.16 -7.37 -4.00
CA ILE A 168 -18.58 -6.07 -3.69
C ILE A 168 -18.21 -5.27 -4.94
N SER A 169 -18.55 -5.78 -6.13
CA SER A 169 -18.17 -5.22 -7.43
C SER A 169 -18.53 -3.74 -7.59
N THR A 170 -19.67 -3.30 -7.05
CA THR A 170 -20.17 -1.91 -7.08
C THR A 170 -19.34 -0.95 -6.23
N PHE A 171 -18.54 -1.47 -5.29
CA PHE A 171 -17.66 -0.69 -4.41
C PHE A 171 -16.19 -0.67 -4.89
N LEU A 172 -15.87 -1.40 -5.96
CA LEU A 172 -14.56 -1.41 -6.60
C LEU A 172 -14.44 -0.28 -7.64
N ASP A 173 -14.54 0.96 -7.17
CA ASP A 173 -14.32 2.14 -7.98
C ASP A 173 -12.87 2.66 -7.82
N ARG A 174 -12.54 3.71 -8.58
CA ARG A 174 -11.19 4.25 -8.70
C ARG A 174 -11.17 5.68 -8.16
N PRO A 175 -10.18 6.06 -7.34
CA PRO A 175 -10.00 7.46 -6.96
C PRO A 175 -9.56 8.31 -8.16
N ASP A 176 -9.94 9.59 -8.14
CA ASP A 176 -9.38 10.57 -9.06
C ASP A 176 -8.07 11.11 -8.47
N ASN A 177 -6.95 10.67 -9.03
CA ASN A 177 -5.61 10.86 -8.48
C ASN A 177 -5.48 10.28 -7.06
N PHE A 178 -5.75 11.09 -6.04
CA PHE A 178 -5.76 10.70 -4.64
C PHE A 178 -7.02 11.21 -3.92
N ASP A 179 -7.95 11.80 -4.68
CA ASP A 179 -9.24 12.20 -4.16
C ASP A 179 -10.19 11.00 -4.16
N THR A 180 -10.83 10.81 -3.01
CA THR A 180 -11.77 9.71 -2.73
C THR A 180 -13.20 10.21 -2.56
N SER A 181 -13.45 11.51 -2.74
CA SER A 181 -14.74 12.17 -2.53
C SER A 181 -15.88 11.60 -3.38
N ALA A 182 -15.57 11.15 -4.60
CA ALA A 182 -16.54 10.60 -5.54
C ALA A 182 -16.72 9.07 -5.42
N MET A 183 -16.01 8.41 -4.50
CA MET A 183 -16.04 6.95 -4.34
C MET A 183 -17.22 6.51 -3.46
N ASN A 184 -17.84 5.39 -3.81
CA ASN A 184 -18.93 4.77 -3.07
C ASN A 184 -18.44 4.20 -1.73
N GLY A 185 -19.13 4.52 -0.64
CA GLY A 185 -18.84 4.00 0.69
C GLY A 185 -19.15 5.03 1.77
N GLN A 186 -19.36 4.58 3.00
CA GLN A 186 -19.63 5.48 4.11
C GLN A 186 -18.36 6.27 4.50
N MET A 187 -17.21 5.60 4.45
CA MET A 187 -15.91 6.20 4.70
C MET A 187 -14.87 5.55 3.80
N VAL A 188 -14.16 6.36 3.01
CA VAL A 188 -13.10 5.91 2.10
C VAL A 188 -11.79 6.56 2.50
N THR A 189 -10.72 5.76 2.58
CA THR A 189 -9.39 6.22 2.99
C THR A 189 -8.30 5.52 2.19
N LEU A 190 -7.25 6.24 1.82
CA LEU A 190 -6.06 5.67 1.20
C LEU A 190 -5.06 5.26 2.30
N VAL A 191 -4.72 3.97 2.35
CA VAL A 191 -3.91 3.37 3.42
C VAL A 191 -2.42 3.41 3.07
N ALA A 192 -2.12 3.02 1.84
CA ALA A 192 -0.77 2.96 1.30
C ALA A 192 -0.81 3.40 -0.17
N THR A 193 0.28 4.01 -0.62
CA THR A 193 0.48 4.41 -2.01
C THR A 193 1.67 3.67 -2.58
N ASP A 194 1.83 3.79 -3.89
CA ASP A 194 3.01 3.31 -4.61
C ASP A 194 3.22 1.79 -4.48
N LEU A 195 2.12 1.05 -4.52
CA LEU A 195 2.12 -0.41 -4.53
C LEU A 195 2.24 -0.94 -5.97
N VAL A 196 2.94 -2.05 -6.11
CA VAL A 196 3.04 -2.83 -7.35
C VAL A 196 2.01 -3.95 -7.35
N THR A 197 1.89 -4.65 -6.22
CA THR A 197 1.00 -5.81 -6.10
C THR A 197 0.44 -5.89 -4.70
N PHE A 198 -0.83 -6.30 -4.62
CA PHE A 198 -1.46 -6.73 -3.39
C PHE A 198 -2.25 -8.00 -3.74
N GLN A 199 -1.77 -9.12 -3.23
CA GLN A 199 -2.42 -10.42 -3.37
C GLN A 199 -2.85 -10.90 -1.99
N ALA A 200 -4.03 -11.49 -1.93
CA ALA A 200 -4.60 -12.04 -0.72
C ALA A 200 -5.08 -13.46 -1.01
N VAL A 201 -4.83 -14.38 -0.09
CA VAL A 201 -5.32 -15.75 -0.16
C VAL A 201 -5.86 -16.12 1.22
N ALA A 202 -7.14 -16.50 1.26
CA ALA A 202 -7.75 -17.06 2.46
C ALA A 202 -7.63 -18.58 2.44
N ASP A 203 -6.97 -19.16 3.45
CA ASP A 203 -6.85 -20.61 3.62
C ASP A 203 -7.84 -21.11 4.69
N PRO A 204 -8.91 -21.82 4.29
CA PRO A 204 -9.91 -22.34 5.22
C PRO A 204 -9.43 -23.48 6.09
N ALA A 205 -8.37 -24.20 5.71
CA ALA A 205 -7.86 -25.32 6.50
C ALA A 205 -7.15 -24.82 7.78
N VAL A 206 -6.39 -23.72 7.64
CA VAL A 206 -5.62 -23.12 8.74
C VAL A 206 -6.34 -21.91 9.36
N ARG A 207 -7.41 -21.42 8.72
CA ARG A 207 -8.14 -20.19 9.09
C ARG A 207 -7.24 -18.95 9.09
N GLU A 208 -6.36 -18.87 8.10
CA GLU A 208 -5.45 -17.74 7.93
C GLU A 208 -5.77 -16.97 6.65
N VAL A 209 -5.43 -15.68 6.67
CA VAL A 209 -5.39 -14.86 5.46
C VAL A 209 -3.95 -14.46 5.22
N ARG A 210 -3.39 -14.92 4.11
CA ARG A 210 -2.02 -14.64 3.69
C ARG A 210 -2.02 -13.50 2.68
N PHE A 211 -1.06 -12.59 2.83
CA PHE A 211 -0.87 -11.45 1.96
C PHE A 211 0.54 -11.47 1.36
N ASP A 212 0.63 -11.17 0.06
CA ASP A 212 1.87 -10.80 -0.64
C ASP A 212 1.68 -9.36 -1.13
N VAL A 213 2.36 -8.42 -0.47
CA VAL A 213 2.30 -7.00 -0.79
C VAL A 213 3.67 -6.53 -1.25
N ARG A 214 3.69 -5.84 -2.39
CA ARG A 214 4.92 -5.37 -3.03
C ARG A 214 4.85 -3.89 -3.35
N SER A 215 5.96 -3.19 -3.18
CA SER A 215 6.12 -1.77 -3.50
C SER A 215 7.46 -1.54 -4.18
N LEU A 216 7.54 -0.51 -5.03
CA LEU A 216 8.73 -0.18 -5.80
C LEU A 216 9.41 1.06 -5.23
N ALA A 217 10.74 1.04 -5.16
CA ALA A 217 11.55 2.24 -4.98
C ALA A 217 11.54 3.10 -6.27
N ILE A 218 10.40 3.75 -6.58
CA ILE A 218 10.13 4.46 -7.85
C ILE A 218 11.23 5.48 -8.21
N GLY A 219 11.73 6.22 -7.22
CA GLY A 219 12.72 7.29 -7.43
C GLY A 219 14.05 6.79 -8.01
N ASP A 220 14.42 5.55 -7.70
CA ASP A 220 15.61 4.89 -8.22
C ASP A 220 15.29 4.05 -9.46
N ALA A 221 14.20 3.27 -9.41
CA ALA A 221 13.79 2.39 -10.50
C ALA A 221 13.57 3.15 -11.81
N SER A 222 12.97 4.35 -11.76
CA SER A 222 12.69 5.18 -12.94
C SER A 222 13.92 5.64 -13.74
N ARG A 223 15.13 5.50 -13.19
CA ARG A 223 16.37 5.85 -13.90
C ARG A 223 16.99 4.68 -14.66
N GLU A 224 16.69 3.46 -14.24
CA GLU A 224 17.34 2.25 -14.75
C GLU A 224 16.34 1.34 -15.48
N LEU A 225 15.05 1.50 -15.20
CA LEU A 225 13.96 0.72 -15.78
C LEU A 225 12.94 1.65 -16.45
N ALA A 226 12.40 1.20 -17.58
CA ALA A 226 11.25 1.82 -18.22
C ALA A 226 9.96 1.49 -17.45
N VAL A 227 9.78 2.13 -16.30
CA VAL A 227 8.60 1.98 -15.44
C VAL A 227 7.32 2.17 -16.26
N GLY A 228 6.38 1.23 -16.15
CA GLY A 228 5.16 1.22 -16.96
C GLY A 228 5.23 0.36 -18.23
N SER A 229 6.42 -0.09 -18.64
CA SER A 229 6.61 -0.96 -19.81
C SER A 229 7.27 -2.30 -19.50
N VAL A 230 7.94 -2.41 -18.35
CA VAL A 230 8.56 -3.65 -17.89
C VAL A 230 7.79 -4.23 -16.72
N ASP A 231 7.89 -5.55 -16.54
CA ASP A 231 7.35 -6.22 -15.35
C ASP A 231 8.16 -5.79 -14.11
N LEU A 232 7.49 -5.22 -13.11
CA LEU A 232 8.09 -4.76 -11.85
C LEU A 232 7.88 -5.76 -10.71
N PHE A 233 7.31 -6.94 -10.98
CA PHE A 233 6.96 -7.93 -9.97
C PHE A 233 8.17 -8.43 -9.18
N GLU A 234 9.29 -8.71 -9.86
CA GLU A 234 10.54 -9.19 -9.26
C GLU A 234 11.74 -8.43 -9.81
N THR A 235 11.94 -7.20 -9.31
CA THR A 235 13.11 -6.39 -9.63
C THR A 235 13.95 -6.14 -8.39
N ARG A 236 15.22 -5.75 -8.56
CA ARG A 236 16.09 -5.33 -7.45
C ARG A 236 15.58 -4.09 -6.68
N PHE A 237 14.58 -3.40 -7.24
CA PHE A 237 13.97 -2.21 -6.65
C PHE A 237 12.63 -2.50 -5.99
N THR A 238 12.15 -3.74 -6.10
CA THR A 238 10.85 -4.17 -5.57
C THR A 238 11.06 -4.73 -4.17
N SER A 239 10.50 -4.04 -3.18
CA SER A 239 10.43 -4.54 -1.82
C SER A 239 9.18 -5.38 -1.65
N ARG A 240 9.32 -6.53 -1.00
CA ARG A 240 8.24 -7.50 -0.75
C ARG A 240 8.01 -7.66 0.75
N LEU A 241 6.74 -7.71 1.14
CA LEU A 241 6.32 -8.00 2.49
C LEU A 241 5.25 -9.09 2.46
N ASP A 242 5.65 -10.29 2.89
CA ASP A 242 4.74 -11.42 3.09
C ASP A 242 4.35 -11.51 4.57
N PHE A 243 3.06 -11.65 4.84
CA PHE A 243 2.57 -11.85 6.19
C PHE A 243 1.23 -12.61 6.17
N SER A 244 0.93 -13.31 7.26
CA SER A 244 -0.38 -13.89 7.49
C SER A 244 -1.03 -13.30 8.74
N ILE A 245 -2.36 -13.26 8.72
CA ILE A 245 -3.18 -12.81 9.84
C ILE A 245 -4.21 -13.91 10.14
N PHE A 246 -4.40 -14.17 11.42
CA PHE A 246 -5.36 -15.13 11.94
C PHE A 246 -6.51 -14.35 12.59
N PRO A 247 -7.70 -14.26 11.96
CA PRO A 247 -8.86 -13.66 12.59
C PRO A 247 -9.24 -14.43 13.85
N VAL A 248 -9.31 -13.74 15.00
CA VAL A 248 -9.36 -14.40 16.32
C VAL A 248 -10.79 -14.72 16.76
N ASN A 249 -11.79 -13.99 16.25
CA ASN A 249 -13.17 -14.14 16.70
C ASN A 249 -13.87 -15.32 16.04
N ARG A 250 -14.96 -15.77 16.68
CA ARG A 250 -15.82 -16.87 16.20
C ARG A 250 -17.20 -16.32 15.85
N SER A 251 -17.71 -16.67 14.68
CA SER A 251 -19.13 -16.59 14.33
C SER A 251 -19.82 -17.91 14.67
N MET A 252 -21.12 -17.87 14.92
CA MET A 252 -21.93 -19.09 15.00
C MET A 252 -22.13 -19.68 13.59
N PRO A 253 -22.26 -21.02 13.49
CA PRO A 253 -22.65 -21.69 12.26
C PRO A 253 -24.10 -21.42 11.86
#